data_AF-A0AAW9LDG2-F1
#
_entry.id   AF-A0AAW9LDG2-F1
#
_cell.length_a   1.000
_cell.length_b   1.000
_cell.length_c   1.000
_cell.angle_alpha   90.00
_cell.angle_beta   90.00
_cell.angle_gamma   90.00
#
_symmetry.space_group_name_H-M   'P 1'
#
loop_
_entity.id
_entity.type
_entity.pdbx_description
1 polymer ?
#
loop_
_entity_poly.entity_id
_entity_poly.type
_entity_poly.pdbx_seq_one_letter_code
_entity_poly.pdbx_strand_id
1 'polypeptide(L)'
;MAGVAVPLIGTAFAQSDSDGDGLSDAREEELGTDPTDKDTDGDMYWDGDEVESGTDPTDADDMPRRDSDGDGFADSVEVKSGTDPYDADETLKDVDSDNDGLSDYREIDSALPTDPFDKDTDGDGYWDKDEFDSGTDPTDPDEYPGDGNADVEGSASDTTDSDGDGLTDAREEELGTDPTDKDTDGDEYWDGDEVESGTDPTDADDMPRRDSDGDGFADSVEVKSGTDPYDADETLKDVDSDNDGLSDYREIDSALPTDPFDKDTDGDGYWDKDEFDSGTDPTDPDDHP
;
A
#
# COMPACT_ATOMS: atom_id res chain seq x y z
N MET A 1 13.97 -66.42 -43.34
CA MET A 1 12.50 -66.47 -43.16
C MET A 1 12.23 -66.44 -41.67
N ALA A 2 11.35 -65.52 -41.26
CA ALA A 2 10.65 -65.38 -39.97
C ALA A 2 11.53 -65.45 -38.69
N GLY A 3 11.71 -64.40 -37.90
CA GLY A 3 10.68 -63.47 -37.44
C GLY A 3 10.09 -64.00 -36.14
N VAL A 4 10.75 -63.73 -35.02
CA VAL A 4 10.11 -63.76 -33.69
C VAL A 4 10.51 -62.45 -33.02
N ALA A 5 9.67 -61.45 -33.23
CA ALA A 5 9.70 -60.23 -32.43
C ALA A 5 9.30 -60.63 -31.01
N VAL A 6 10.20 -60.41 -30.05
CA VAL A 6 9.84 -60.34 -28.64
C VAL A 6 9.10 -59.02 -28.48
N PRO A 7 7.84 -58.99 -28.02
CA PRO A 7 7.16 -57.73 -27.81
C PRO A 7 7.88 -56.99 -26.69
N LEU A 8 8.28 -55.75 -26.98
CA LEU A 8 8.64 -54.76 -25.97
C LEU A 8 7.43 -54.61 -25.04
N ILE A 9 7.51 -55.15 -23.82
CA ILE A 9 6.63 -54.72 -22.74
C ILE A 9 7.17 -53.37 -22.29
N GLY A 10 6.89 -52.34 -23.08
CA GLY A 10 6.87 -50.96 -22.63
C GLY A 10 5.52 -50.72 -22.00
N THR A 11 5.26 -51.29 -20.82
CA THR A 11 4.22 -50.78 -19.92
C THR A 11 4.80 -49.53 -19.29
N ALA A 12 4.70 -48.41 -20.01
CA ALA A 12 4.41 -47.17 -19.31
C ALA A 12 3.04 -47.42 -18.67
N PHE A 13 3.02 -47.70 -17.37
CA PHE A 13 1.81 -47.42 -16.61
C PHE A 13 1.58 -45.94 -16.86
N ALA A 14 0.57 -45.60 -17.66
CA ALA A 14 -0.10 -44.33 -17.47
C ALA A 14 -0.60 -44.44 -16.03
N GLN A 15 0.09 -43.79 -15.10
CA GLN A 15 -0.47 -43.64 -13.77
C GLN A 15 -1.79 -42.90 -14.00
N SER A 16 -2.87 -43.45 -13.46
CA SER A 16 -4.13 -42.73 -13.43
C SER A 16 -3.89 -41.42 -12.67
N ASP A 17 -4.52 -40.38 -13.15
CA ASP A 17 -4.55 -39.02 -12.63
C ASP A 17 -6.02 -38.63 -12.83
N SER A 18 -6.79 -38.86 -11.78
CA SER A 18 -8.25 -39.01 -11.85
C SER A 18 -8.97 -37.67 -11.80
N ASP A 19 -8.40 -36.69 -11.10
CA ASP A 19 -8.82 -35.32 -10.97
C ASP A 19 -8.09 -34.40 -11.99
N GLY A 20 -6.85 -34.71 -12.39
CA GLY A 20 -6.14 -34.03 -13.47
C GLY A 20 -5.33 -32.82 -13.00
N ASP A 21 -4.79 -32.84 -11.79
CA ASP A 21 -3.88 -31.82 -11.22
C ASP A 21 -2.40 -32.03 -11.61
N GLY A 22 -2.04 -33.18 -12.18
CA GLY A 22 -0.66 -33.51 -12.55
C GLY A 22 0.09 -34.34 -11.51
N LEU A 23 -0.52 -34.61 -10.36
CA LEU A 23 -0.18 -35.71 -9.47
C LEU A 23 -0.79 -37.01 -10.05
N SER A 24 -0.66 -38.13 -9.36
CA SER A 24 -1.24 -39.38 -9.88
C SER A 24 -1.90 -40.13 -8.74
N ASP A 25 -2.96 -40.87 -9.00
CA ASP A 25 -3.74 -41.58 -7.96
C ASP A 25 -2.85 -42.37 -6.98
N ALA A 26 -1.75 -42.95 -7.48
CA ALA A 26 -0.82 -43.74 -6.68
C ALA A 26 0.16 -42.89 -5.85
N ARG A 27 0.47 -41.68 -6.31
CA ARG A 27 1.29 -40.70 -5.61
C ARG A 27 0.46 -39.95 -4.56
N GLU A 28 -0.79 -39.65 -4.88
CA GLU A 28 -1.76 -39.05 -3.96
C GLU A 28 -2.00 -39.98 -2.75
N GLU A 29 -2.20 -41.29 -2.98
CA GLU A 29 -2.30 -42.26 -1.89
C GLU A 29 -1.03 -42.32 -1.00
N GLU A 30 0.15 -42.02 -1.55
CA GLU A 30 1.41 -41.95 -0.80
C GLU A 30 1.54 -40.67 0.04
N LEU A 31 1.03 -39.56 -0.49
CA LEU A 31 1.08 -38.24 0.13
C LEU A 31 -0.08 -37.97 1.09
N GLY A 32 -1.18 -38.71 0.97
CA GLY A 32 -2.36 -38.55 1.81
C GLY A 32 -3.44 -37.64 1.22
N THR A 33 -3.31 -37.27 -0.06
CA THR A 33 -4.27 -36.46 -0.81
C THR A 33 -5.41 -37.29 -1.43
N ASP A 34 -6.50 -36.65 -1.87
CA ASP A 34 -7.67 -37.30 -2.48
C ASP A 34 -7.53 -37.40 -4.01
N PRO A 35 -7.40 -38.61 -4.61
CA PRO A 35 -7.30 -38.81 -6.05
C PRO A 35 -8.42 -38.25 -6.94
N THR A 36 -9.47 -37.70 -6.34
CA THR A 36 -10.62 -37.16 -7.07
C THR A 36 -10.86 -35.68 -6.77
N ASP A 37 -10.04 -35.09 -5.92
CA ASP A 37 -10.04 -33.68 -5.60
C ASP A 37 -8.73 -33.07 -6.09
N LYS A 38 -8.81 -31.89 -6.71
CA LYS A 38 -7.60 -31.22 -7.20
C LYS A 38 -6.84 -30.50 -6.09
N ASP A 39 -7.53 -30.22 -5.00
CA ASP A 39 -7.13 -29.34 -3.91
C ASP A 39 -7.65 -30.00 -2.62
N THR A 40 -6.80 -30.83 -2.01
CA THR A 40 -7.20 -31.73 -0.91
C THR A 40 -7.51 -30.96 0.37
N ASP A 41 -6.74 -29.92 0.68
CA ASP A 41 -6.86 -29.15 1.92
C ASP A 41 -7.70 -27.87 1.77
N GLY A 42 -8.02 -27.47 0.54
CA GLY A 42 -8.95 -26.41 0.20
C GLY A 42 -8.33 -25.02 0.23
N ASP A 43 -7.02 -24.91 0.05
CA ASP A 43 -6.29 -23.63 0.08
C ASP A 43 -6.20 -22.92 -1.29
N MET A 44 -6.86 -23.49 -2.31
CA MET A 44 -6.91 -23.06 -3.72
C MET A 44 -5.68 -23.39 -4.55
N TYR A 45 -4.68 -24.08 -4.01
CA TYR A 45 -3.59 -24.67 -4.78
C TYR A 45 -3.92 -26.11 -5.15
N TRP A 46 -3.44 -26.54 -6.32
CA TRP A 46 -3.64 -27.93 -6.72
C TRP A 46 -2.55 -28.82 -6.12
N ASP A 47 -2.90 -30.01 -5.62
CA ASP A 47 -1.97 -30.90 -4.91
C ASP A 47 -0.69 -31.16 -5.74
N GLY A 48 -0.83 -31.31 -7.05
CA GLY A 48 0.27 -31.45 -8.01
C GLY A 48 1.21 -30.24 -8.07
N ASP A 49 0.67 -29.02 -8.06
CA ASP A 49 1.44 -27.76 -8.11
C ASP A 49 2.18 -27.51 -6.78
N GLU A 50 1.57 -27.87 -5.66
CA GLU A 50 2.18 -27.81 -4.34
C GLU A 50 3.35 -28.77 -4.18
N VAL A 51 3.17 -30.02 -4.62
CA VAL A 51 4.25 -31.02 -4.62
C VAL A 51 5.41 -30.60 -5.53
N GLU A 52 5.13 -29.95 -6.67
CA GLU A 52 6.16 -29.38 -7.54
C GLU A 52 6.87 -28.20 -6.88
N SER A 53 6.12 -27.36 -6.15
CA SER A 53 6.63 -26.19 -5.41
C SER A 53 7.36 -26.56 -4.12
N GLY A 54 7.18 -27.79 -3.63
CA GLY A 54 7.83 -28.34 -2.44
C GLY A 54 7.08 -28.07 -1.14
N THR A 55 5.79 -27.76 -1.22
CA THR A 55 4.86 -27.59 -0.10
C THR A 55 4.07 -28.87 0.20
N ASP A 56 3.38 -28.91 1.34
CA ASP A 56 2.55 -30.03 1.79
C ASP A 56 1.07 -29.88 1.36
N PRO A 57 0.57 -30.67 0.39
CA PRO A 57 -0.80 -30.55 -0.16
C PRO A 57 -1.90 -31.07 0.78
N THR A 58 -1.59 -31.20 2.07
CA THR A 58 -2.54 -31.62 3.10
C THR A 58 -2.58 -30.62 4.26
N ASP A 59 -1.87 -29.50 4.12
CA ASP A 59 -1.68 -28.46 5.11
C ASP A 59 -1.97 -27.10 4.46
N ALA A 60 -3.21 -26.63 4.59
CA ALA A 60 -3.71 -25.39 3.99
C ALA A 60 -2.95 -24.10 4.40
N ASP A 61 -2.02 -24.22 5.36
CA ASP A 61 -1.14 -23.14 5.80
C ASP A 61 0.26 -23.18 5.12
N ASP A 62 0.61 -24.23 4.38
CA ASP A 62 1.89 -24.40 3.68
C ASP A 62 1.79 -24.02 2.19
N MET A 63 1.29 -22.84 1.87
CA MET A 63 1.13 -22.43 0.46
C MET A 63 2.45 -22.09 -0.27
N PRO A 64 2.53 -22.28 -1.60
CA PRO A 64 3.65 -21.83 -2.41
C PRO A 64 3.89 -20.32 -2.27
N ARG A 65 5.12 -19.91 -1.92
CA ARG A 65 5.53 -18.49 -1.85
C ARG A 65 5.90 -17.91 -3.21
N ARG A 66 5.10 -18.23 -4.23
CA ARG A 66 5.27 -17.66 -5.56
C ARG A 66 4.76 -16.22 -5.51
N ASP A 67 5.48 -15.33 -6.18
CA ASP A 67 5.19 -13.90 -6.30
C ASP A 67 5.32 -13.61 -7.81
N SER A 68 4.19 -13.61 -8.50
CA SER A 68 4.09 -13.71 -9.97
C SER A 68 4.31 -12.37 -10.67
N ASP A 69 3.99 -11.25 -10.02
CA ASP A 69 4.17 -9.90 -10.54
C ASP A 69 5.36 -9.15 -9.91
N GLY A 70 5.89 -9.64 -8.78
CA GLY A 70 7.07 -9.13 -8.11
C GLY A 70 6.80 -7.95 -7.17
N ASP A 71 5.57 -7.75 -6.71
CA ASP A 71 5.18 -6.64 -5.85
C ASP A 71 5.59 -6.85 -4.37
N GLY A 72 5.97 -8.08 -4.03
CA GLY A 72 6.45 -8.48 -2.70
C GLY A 72 5.43 -9.24 -1.86
N PHE A 73 4.21 -9.46 -2.37
CA PHE A 73 3.24 -10.40 -1.84
C PHE A 73 3.30 -11.72 -2.59
N ALA A 74 2.86 -12.80 -1.94
CA ALA A 74 2.79 -14.09 -2.61
C ALA A 74 1.42 -14.22 -3.27
N ASP A 75 1.35 -14.86 -4.44
CA ASP A 75 0.11 -15.16 -5.18
C ASP A 75 -0.98 -15.72 -4.26
N SER A 76 -0.60 -16.49 -3.24
CA SER A 76 -1.51 -17.14 -2.30
C SER A 76 -2.20 -16.15 -1.36
N VAL A 77 -1.47 -15.12 -0.97
CA VAL A 77 -1.93 -14.03 -0.12
C VAL A 77 -2.84 -13.10 -0.92
N GLU A 78 -2.47 -12.83 -2.17
CA GLU A 78 -3.25 -12.01 -3.09
C GLU A 78 -4.58 -12.67 -3.46
N VAL A 79 -4.57 -13.96 -3.80
CA VAL A 79 -5.81 -14.71 -4.05
C VAL A 79 -6.72 -14.74 -2.83
N LYS A 80 -6.14 -14.89 -1.62
CA LYS A 80 -6.91 -14.87 -0.38
C LYS A 80 -7.54 -13.50 -0.14
N SER A 81 -6.82 -12.43 -0.42
CA SER A 81 -7.29 -11.03 -0.26
C SER A 81 -8.10 -10.53 -1.46
N GLY A 82 -8.23 -11.33 -2.52
CA GLY A 82 -9.07 -10.98 -3.67
C GLY A 82 -8.43 -10.05 -4.69
N THR A 83 -7.11 -9.80 -4.60
CA THR A 83 -6.32 -9.06 -5.59
C THR A 83 -5.82 -9.97 -6.72
N ASP A 84 -5.38 -9.40 -7.85
CA ASP A 84 -4.84 -10.15 -8.99
C ASP A 84 -3.33 -10.42 -8.84
N PRO A 85 -2.88 -11.69 -8.68
CA PRO A 85 -1.45 -12.07 -8.54
C PRO A 85 -0.53 -11.71 -9.72
N TYR A 86 -1.06 -11.07 -10.75
CA TYR A 86 -0.35 -10.74 -11.97
C TYR A 86 -0.34 -9.23 -12.23
N ASP A 87 -0.85 -8.41 -11.32
CA ASP A 87 -0.97 -6.96 -11.42
C ASP A 87 -0.24 -6.23 -10.30
N ALA A 88 1.05 -5.94 -10.53
CA ALA A 88 1.91 -5.31 -9.53
C ALA A 88 1.50 -3.88 -9.12
N ASP A 89 0.51 -3.28 -9.81
CA ASP A 89 -0.06 -1.99 -9.45
C ASP A 89 -1.23 -2.15 -8.44
N GLU A 90 -1.78 -3.36 -8.23
CA GLU A 90 -2.85 -3.70 -7.28
C GLU A 90 -2.26 -4.27 -5.97
N THR A 91 -1.48 -3.46 -5.25
CA THR A 91 -0.81 -3.95 -4.03
C THR A 91 -1.76 -4.04 -2.84
N LEU A 92 -1.63 -5.09 -2.02
CA LEU A 92 -2.45 -5.31 -0.81
C LEU A 92 -2.40 -4.16 0.21
N LYS A 93 -1.44 -3.23 0.08
CA LYS A 93 -1.32 -2.07 0.97
C LYS A 93 -2.41 -1.03 0.76
N ASP A 94 -2.94 -0.95 -0.46
CA ASP A 94 -3.89 0.07 -0.88
C ASP A 94 -5.31 -0.49 -1.08
N VAL A 95 -5.46 -1.82 -0.98
CA VAL A 95 -6.74 -2.52 -1.10
C VAL A 95 -7.38 -2.64 0.28
N ASP A 96 -8.65 -2.32 0.37
CA ASP A 96 -9.52 -2.41 1.56
C ASP A 96 -10.84 -3.07 1.10
N SER A 97 -10.90 -4.39 1.23
CA SER A 97 -11.88 -5.27 0.58
C SER A 97 -13.27 -5.19 1.20
N ASP A 98 -13.38 -4.92 2.51
CA ASP A 98 -14.64 -4.75 3.24
C ASP A 98 -15.00 -3.29 3.55
N ASN A 99 -14.08 -2.37 3.25
CA ASN A 99 -14.21 -0.93 3.38
C ASN A 99 -14.39 -0.48 4.84
N ASP A 100 -13.68 -1.12 5.77
CA ASP A 100 -13.64 -0.74 7.19
C ASP A 100 -12.54 0.29 7.53
N GLY A 101 -11.56 0.46 6.63
CA GLY A 101 -10.44 1.39 6.78
C GLY A 101 -9.12 0.75 7.23
N LEU A 102 -9.06 -0.56 7.42
CA LEU A 102 -7.83 -1.35 7.39
C LEU A 102 -7.59 -1.82 5.95
N SER A 103 -6.33 -1.86 5.52
CA SER A 103 -6.02 -2.49 4.23
C SER A 103 -5.88 -3.99 4.39
N ASP A 104 -6.20 -4.76 3.36
CA ASP A 104 -6.12 -6.22 3.36
C ASP A 104 -4.73 -6.69 3.82
N TYR A 105 -3.66 -5.99 3.40
CA TYR A 105 -2.30 -6.26 3.89
C TYR A 105 -2.18 -6.16 5.41
N ARG A 106 -2.80 -5.14 6.00
CA ARG A 106 -2.74 -4.89 7.44
C ARG A 106 -3.49 -5.97 8.23
N GLU A 107 -4.59 -6.46 7.68
CA GLU A 107 -5.47 -7.47 8.26
C GLU A 107 -4.94 -8.91 8.14
N ILE A 108 -4.06 -9.17 7.16
CA ILE A 108 -3.38 -10.46 7.03
C ILE A 108 -1.97 -10.44 7.64
N ASP A 109 -1.42 -9.26 7.95
CA ASP A 109 -0.14 -9.16 8.66
C ASP A 109 -0.29 -9.69 10.09
N SER A 110 0.79 -10.26 10.62
CA SER A 110 0.78 -10.90 11.95
C SER A 110 0.50 -9.93 13.12
N ALA A 111 0.37 -8.64 12.83
CA ALA A 111 0.03 -7.60 13.80
C ALA A 111 -1.49 -7.50 14.06
N LEU A 112 -2.34 -7.86 13.09
CA LEU A 112 -3.80 -7.72 13.18
C LEU A 112 -4.48 -8.82 12.36
N PRO A 113 -4.69 -10.03 12.91
CA PRO A 113 -5.22 -11.16 12.16
C PRO A 113 -6.76 -11.08 12.02
N THR A 114 -7.27 -10.08 11.31
CA THR A 114 -8.70 -9.89 11.00
C THR A 114 -9.05 -10.50 9.63
N ASP A 115 -10.33 -10.53 9.28
CA ASP A 115 -10.81 -11.02 7.97
C ASP A 115 -10.99 -9.84 7.00
N PRO A 116 -10.19 -9.73 5.92
CA PRO A 116 -10.29 -8.61 4.96
C PRO A 116 -11.63 -8.41 4.27
N PHE A 117 -12.55 -9.37 4.42
CA PHE A 117 -13.89 -9.30 3.85
C PHE A 117 -14.99 -9.14 4.90
N ASP A 118 -14.64 -9.02 6.17
CA ASP A 118 -15.56 -8.87 7.29
C ASP A 118 -15.07 -7.85 8.30
N LYS A 119 -15.50 -6.61 8.06
CA LYS A 119 -15.31 -5.41 8.87
C LYS A 119 -15.58 -5.50 10.38
N ASP A 120 -16.01 -6.65 10.90
CA ASP A 120 -16.39 -6.95 12.29
C ASP A 120 -16.10 -8.45 12.48
N THR A 121 -14.80 -8.78 12.52
CA THR A 121 -14.27 -10.15 12.43
C THR A 121 -14.84 -11.06 13.51
N ASP A 122 -15.02 -10.54 14.72
CA ASP A 122 -15.55 -11.30 15.86
C ASP A 122 -17.08 -11.22 16.02
N GLY A 123 -17.72 -10.28 15.33
CA GLY A 123 -19.16 -10.12 15.26
C GLY A 123 -19.79 -9.50 16.51
N ASP A 124 -19.03 -8.75 17.30
CA ASP A 124 -19.50 -8.10 18.53
C ASP A 124 -20.27 -6.79 18.24
N GLY A 125 -20.09 -6.23 17.03
CA GLY A 125 -20.77 -5.05 16.50
C GLY A 125 -19.93 -3.77 16.45
N TYR A 126 -18.64 -3.82 16.76
CA TYR A 126 -17.65 -2.78 16.43
C TYR A 126 -16.90 -3.16 15.14
N TRP A 127 -16.24 -2.19 14.51
CA TRP A 127 -15.46 -2.49 13.30
C TRP A 127 -14.01 -2.75 13.65
N ASP A 128 -13.34 -3.63 12.93
CA ASP A 128 -11.96 -4.05 13.22
C ASP A 128 -11.01 -2.84 13.28
N LYS A 129 -11.18 -1.87 12.37
CA LYS A 129 -10.48 -0.57 12.43
C LYS A 129 -10.73 0.22 13.72
N ASP A 130 -11.98 0.32 14.17
CA ASP A 130 -12.35 1.08 15.38
C ASP A 130 -11.73 0.44 16.63
N GLU A 131 -11.70 -0.89 16.67
CA GLU A 131 -11.12 -1.67 17.76
C GLU A 131 -9.61 -1.53 17.79
N PHE A 132 -8.97 -1.69 16.63
CA PHE A 132 -7.54 -1.49 16.47
C PHE A 132 -7.09 -0.10 16.91
N ASP A 133 -7.79 0.96 16.47
CA ASP A 133 -7.51 2.34 16.86
C ASP A 133 -7.71 2.57 18.36
N SER A 134 -8.68 1.87 18.96
CA SER A 134 -8.92 1.92 20.40
C SER A 134 -7.94 1.07 21.23
N GLY A 135 -7.12 0.27 20.56
CA GLY A 135 -6.15 -0.65 21.18
C GLY A 135 -6.77 -1.89 21.80
N THR A 136 -7.97 -2.28 21.38
CA THR A 136 -8.62 -3.55 21.72
C THR A 136 -8.29 -4.63 20.68
N ASP A 137 -8.49 -5.91 21.02
CA ASP A 137 -8.31 -7.03 20.10
C ASP A 137 -9.56 -7.22 19.21
N PRO A 138 -9.51 -6.90 17.89
CA PRO A 138 -10.65 -7.04 16.96
C PRO A 138 -11.06 -8.51 16.70
N THR A 139 -10.40 -9.46 17.33
CA THR A 139 -10.72 -10.90 17.24
C THR A 139 -11.30 -11.46 18.53
N ASP A 140 -11.43 -10.66 19.59
CA ASP A 140 -11.99 -11.05 20.88
C ASP A 140 -13.33 -10.33 21.15
N PRO A 141 -14.48 -11.02 21.00
CA PRO A 141 -15.81 -10.39 21.08
C PRO A 141 -16.22 -9.97 22.50
N ASP A 142 -15.34 -10.15 23.49
CA ASP A 142 -15.49 -9.65 24.85
C ASP A 142 -14.66 -8.36 25.10
N GLU A 143 -13.77 -7.98 24.18
CA GLU A 143 -13.02 -6.73 24.13
C GLU A 143 -13.69 -5.79 23.12
N TYR A 144 -13.83 -4.50 23.44
CA TYR A 144 -14.40 -3.52 22.51
C TYR A 144 -14.13 -2.09 22.98
N PRO A 145 -14.22 -1.10 22.06
CA PRO A 145 -14.06 0.30 22.39
C PRO A 145 -14.91 0.74 23.60
N GLY A 146 -14.24 0.99 24.73
CA GLY A 146 -14.86 1.48 25.96
C GLY A 146 -15.42 0.41 26.91
N ASP A 147 -15.08 -0.86 26.72
CA ASP A 147 -15.39 -1.97 27.65
C ASP A 147 -14.71 -1.83 29.03
N GLY A 148 -13.65 -1.01 29.09
CA GLY A 148 -12.85 -0.75 30.29
C GLY A 148 -12.00 -1.94 30.74
N ASN A 149 -11.80 -2.91 29.85
CA ASN A 149 -11.31 -4.24 30.15
C ASN A 149 -10.18 -4.70 29.23
N ALA A 150 -9.57 -3.77 28.46
CA ALA A 150 -8.33 -3.96 27.73
C ALA A 150 -7.26 -4.61 28.63
N ASP A 151 -7.21 -5.93 28.59
CA ASP A 151 -6.37 -6.80 29.43
C ASP A 151 -5.00 -6.97 28.76
N VAL A 152 -4.46 -5.89 28.17
CA VAL A 152 -3.03 -5.81 27.89
C VAL A 152 -2.35 -5.39 29.20
N GLU A 153 -1.72 -6.35 29.87
CA GLU A 153 -0.78 -6.08 30.95
C GLU A 153 0.33 -5.14 30.46
N GLY A 154 0.11 -3.84 30.59
CA GLY A 154 1.16 -2.83 30.50
C GLY A 154 0.96 -1.68 29.53
N SER A 155 -0.24 -1.13 29.33
CA SER A 155 -0.32 0.30 29.01
C SER A 155 -1.66 0.87 29.43
N ALA A 156 -1.63 1.78 30.41
CA ALA A 156 -2.67 2.78 30.49
C ALA A 156 -2.41 3.75 29.34
N SER A 157 -2.88 3.42 28.14
CA SER A 157 -2.86 4.39 27.04
C SER A 157 -4.08 5.28 27.20
N ASP A 158 -3.83 6.57 27.34
CA ASP A 158 -4.85 7.61 27.32
C ASP A 158 -5.41 7.61 25.88
N THR A 159 -6.55 6.96 25.65
CA THR A 159 -7.23 6.90 24.33
C THR A 159 -7.88 8.23 23.96
N THR A 160 -7.41 9.33 24.53
CA THR A 160 -7.91 10.66 24.21
C THR A 160 -7.21 11.09 22.93
N ASP A 161 -7.98 11.38 21.90
CA ASP A 161 -7.57 12.05 20.67
C ASP A 161 -8.39 13.35 20.63
N SER A 162 -7.74 14.44 21.01
CA SER A 162 -8.40 15.70 21.36
C SER A 162 -8.76 16.54 20.13
N ASP A 163 -8.12 16.34 18.99
CA ASP A 163 -8.43 17.04 17.73
C ASP A 163 -9.04 16.14 16.65
N GLY A 164 -8.86 14.83 16.71
CA GLY A 164 -9.45 13.85 15.81
C GLY A 164 -8.64 13.59 14.54
N ASP A 165 -7.31 13.71 14.58
CA ASP A 165 -6.41 13.48 13.44
C ASP A 165 -5.98 12.01 13.27
N GLY A 166 -6.29 11.14 14.23
CA GLY A 166 -5.93 9.72 14.22
C GLY A 166 -4.73 9.37 15.11
N LEU A 167 -4.10 10.35 15.76
CA LEU A 167 -3.13 10.16 16.82
C LEU A 167 -3.80 10.36 18.20
N THR A 168 -3.27 9.70 19.22
CA THR A 168 -3.71 9.96 20.61
C THR A 168 -2.90 11.10 21.21
N ASP A 169 -3.46 11.86 22.15
CA ASP A 169 -2.78 12.93 22.89
C ASP A 169 -1.42 12.47 23.46
N ALA A 170 -1.34 11.19 23.87
CA ALA A 170 -0.12 10.58 24.39
C ALA A 170 0.91 10.26 23.30
N ARG A 171 0.45 9.85 22.11
CA ARG A 171 1.29 9.59 20.94
C ARG A 171 1.82 10.91 20.38
N GLU A 172 1.00 11.94 20.36
CA GLU A 172 1.39 13.28 19.94
C GLU A 172 2.44 13.88 20.89
N GLU A 173 2.32 13.66 22.20
CA GLU A 173 3.38 14.04 23.16
C GLU A 173 4.72 13.31 22.90
N GLU A 174 4.69 12.07 22.39
CA GLU A 174 5.91 11.35 21.99
C GLU A 174 6.52 11.86 20.69
N LEU A 175 5.69 12.22 19.71
CA LEU A 175 6.09 12.71 18.39
C LEU A 175 6.48 14.19 18.41
N GLY A 176 5.97 14.95 19.39
CA GLY A 176 6.22 16.38 19.52
C GLY A 176 5.18 17.25 18.83
N THR A 177 4.03 16.68 18.45
CA THR A 177 2.86 17.34 17.86
C THR A 177 1.94 17.92 18.95
N ASP A 178 0.98 18.79 18.58
CA ASP A 178 0.02 19.42 19.50
C ASP A 178 -1.30 18.64 19.54
N PRO A 179 -1.67 18.01 20.67
CA PRO A 179 -2.92 17.24 20.83
C PRO A 179 -4.23 17.94 20.50
N THR A 180 -4.21 19.22 20.20
CA THR A 180 -5.40 20.01 19.94
C THR A 180 -5.38 20.67 18.56
N ASP A 181 -4.39 20.35 17.74
CA ASP A 181 -4.17 20.89 16.42
C ASP A 181 -3.78 19.77 15.44
N LYS A 182 -4.72 19.40 14.56
CA LYS A 182 -4.55 18.28 13.62
C LYS A 182 -3.35 18.40 12.68
N ASP A 183 -2.78 19.58 12.56
CA ASP A 183 -1.74 19.97 11.59
C ASP A 183 -0.77 20.88 12.36
N THR A 184 0.20 20.25 13.03
CA THR A 184 1.09 20.90 13.99
C THR A 184 2.03 21.90 13.32
N ASP A 185 2.54 21.57 12.13
CA ASP A 185 3.51 22.38 11.42
C ASP A 185 2.90 23.34 10.37
N GLY A 186 1.62 23.15 10.04
CA GLY A 186 0.81 24.03 9.23
C GLY A 186 1.02 23.85 7.74
N ASP A 187 1.38 22.64 7.28
CA ASP A 187 1.64 22.32 5.89
C ASP A 187 0.42 21.79 5.10
N GLU A 188 -0.74 21.76 5.76
CA GLU A 188 -2.04 21.28 5.27
C GLU A 188 -2.23 19.75 5.27
N TYR A 189 -1.26 18.97 5.75
CA TYR A 189 -1.42 17.55 6.06
C TYR A 189 -1.74 17.35 7.55
N TRP A 190 -2.49 16.30 7.87
CA TRP A 190 -2.78 16.00 9.28
C TRP A 190 -1.63 15.19 9.88
N ASP A 191 -1.27 15.45 11.13
CA ASP A 191 -0.13 14.80 11.79
C ASP A 191 -0.26 13.27 11.73
N GLY A 192 -1.48 12.73 11.90
CA GLY A 192 -1.80 11.32 11.71
C GLY A 192 -1.53 10.78 10.30
N ASP A 193 -1.93 11.50 9.26
CA ASP A 193 -1.73 11.12 7.85
C ASP A 193 -0.23 11.11 7.49
N GLU A 194 0.54 12.05 8.05
CA GLU A 194 1.98 12.15 7.87
C GLU A 194 2.73 11.00 8.55
N VAL A 195 2.36 10.67 9.79
CA VAL A 195 2.92 9.52 10.51
C VAL A 195 2.64 8.22 9.77
N GLU A 196 1.44 8.06 9.20
CA GLU A 196 1.09 6.91 8.37
C GLU A 196 1.90 6.87 7.07
N SER A 197 2.09 8.02 6.43
CA SER A 197 2.89 8.19 5.21
C SER A 197 4.41 8.08 5.44
N GLY A 198 4.84 8.04 6.71
CA GLY A 198 6.24 7.93 7.12
C GLY A 198 7.04 9.22 7.04
N THR A 199 6.35 10.37 7.05
CA THR A 199 6.92 11.72 7.09
C THR A 199 6.96 12.28 8.52
N ASP A 200 7.64 13.42 8.73
CA ASP A 200 7.78 14.08 10.03
C ASP A 200 6.70 15.18 10.22
N PRO A 201 5.68 14.97 11.08
CA PRO A 201 4.56 15.92 11.29
C PRO A 201 4.94 17.21 12.05
N THR A 202 6.24 17.46 12.19
CA THR A 202 6.78 18.67 12.81
C THR A 202 7.68 19.46 11.86
N ASP A 203 7.80 19.00 10.61
CA ASP A 203 8.64 19.56 9.57
C ASP A 203 7.83 19.79 8.29
N ALA A 204 7.28 20.99 8.15
CA ALA A 204 6.44 21.42 7.02
C ALA A 204 7.08 21.30 5.61
N ASP A 205 8.37 20.93 5.53
CA ASP A 205 9.08 20.64 4.28
C ASP A 205 9.10 19.12 3.94
N ASP A 206 8.64 18.23 4.83
CA ASP A 206 8.63 16.77 4.69
C ASP A 206 7.23 16.22 4.33
N MET A 207 6.53 16.83 3.37
CA MET A 207 5.17 16.40 3.00
C MET A 207 5.08 14.98 2.38
N PRO A 208 3.94 14.27 2.58
CA PRO A 208 3.63 13.03 1.87
C PRO A 208 3.73 13.18 0.35
N ARG A 209 4.39 12.23 -0.32
CA ARG A 209 4.51 12.20 -1.79
C ARG A 209 3.31 11.52 -2.46
N ARG A 210 2.12 11.97 -2.11
CA ARG A 210 0.88 11.54 -2.79
C ARG A 210 0.87 12.12 -4.20
N ASP A 211 0.57 11.31 -5.20
CA ASP A 211 0.44 11.68 -6.64
C ASP A 211 -0.90 11.09 -7.10
N SER A 212 -1.97 11.84 -6.87
CA SER A 212 -3.36 11.38 -6.95
C SER A 212 -3.85 11.16 -8.38
N ASP A 213 -3.19 11.76 -9.38
CA ASP A 213 -3.54 11.60 -10.79
C ASP A 213 -2.48 10.81 -11.61
N GLY A 214 -1.31 10.55 -11.02
CA GLY A 214 -0.24 9.74 -11.60
C GLY A 214 0.56 10.45 -12.69
N ASP A 215 0.55 11.78 -12.74
CA ASP A 215 1.26 12.55 -13.77
C ASP A 215 2.78 12.71 -13.47
N GLY A 216 3.20 12.31 -12.26
CA GLY A 216 4.57 12.34 -11.78
C GLY A 216 4.94 13.59 -10.98
N PHE A 217 3.97 14.43 -10.63
CA PHE A 217 4.09 15.48 -9.60
C PHE A 217 3.32 15.05 -8.35
N ALA A 218 3.80 15.47 -7.18
CA ALA A 218 3.07 15.20 -5.94
C ALA A 218 1.95 16.24 -5.75
N ASP A 219 0.81 15.84 -5.17
CA ASP A 219 -0.35 16.69 -4.90
C ASP A 219 0.05 18.00 -4.22
N SER A 220 0.98 17.95 -3.26
CA SER A 220 1.51 19.13 -2.56
C SER A 220 2.18 20.13 -3.50
N VAL A 221 2.90 19.65 -4.51
CA VAL A 221 3.57 20.46 -5.53
C VAL A 221 2.54 21.09 -6.46
N GLU A 222 1.50 20.35 -6.80
CA GLU A 222 0.42 20.79 -7.67
C GLU A 222 -0.45 21.84 -6.99
N VAL A 223 -0.86 21.61 -5.75
CA VAL A 223 -1.56 22.60 -4.92
C VAL A 223 -0.74 23.87 -4.78
N LYS A 224 0.57 23.73 -4.49
CA LYS A 224 1.47 24.88 -4.40
C LYS A 224 1.59 25.63 -5.70
N SER A 225 1.56 24.95 -6.85
CA SER A 225 1.62 25.57 -8.19
C SER A 225 0.24 25.97 -8.73
N GLY A 226 -0.83 25.70 -7.99
CA GLY A 226 -2.19 26.06 -8.38
C GLY A 226 -2.82 25.17 -9.46
N THR A 227 -2.30 23.96 -9.67
CA THR A 227 -2.90 22.92 -10.54
C THR A 227 -3.82 21.98 -9.75
N ASP A 228 -4.71 21.27 -10.45
CA ASP A 228 -5.62 20.28 -9.85
C ASP A 228 -4.92 18.92 -9.68
N PRO A 229 -4.68 18.44 -8.44
CA PRO A 229 -3.98 17.16 -8.17
C PRO A 229 -4.75 15.91 -8.62
N TYR A 230 -5.92 16.07 -9.23
CA TYR A 230 -6.73 14.98 -9.78
C TYR A 230 -6.89 15.05 -11.31
N ASP A 231 -6.15 15.93 -11.99
CA ASP A 231 -6.23 16.13 -13.45
C ASP A 231 -4.87 15.96 -14.14
N ALA A 232 -4.55 14.70 -14.50
CA ALA A 232 -3.28 14.35 -15.14
C ALA A 232 -3.01 15.03 -16.50
N ASP A 233 -4.01 15.69 -17.09
CA ASP A 233 -3.84 16.50 -18.30
C ASP A 233 -3.34 17.94 -17.98
N GLU A 234 -3.41 18.40 -16.72
CA GLU A 234 -2.97 19.72 -16.21
C GLU A 234 -1.52 19.69 -15.68
N THR A 235 -0.58 19.17 -16.48
CA THR A 235 0.81 19.04 -16.01
C THR A 235 1.49 20.39 -15.80
N LEU A 236 2.27 20.54 -14.72
CA LEU A 236 3.08 21.73 -14.38
C LEU A 236 4.02 22.23 -15.51
N LYS A 237 4.29 21.39 -16.51
CA LYS A 237 5.17 21.70 -17.63
C LYS A 237 4.60 22.74 -18.60
N ASP A 238 3.27 22.87 -18.64
CA ASP A 238 2.57 23.77 -19.57
C ASP A 238 1.84 24.93 -18.86
N VAL A 239 1.85 24.94 -17.52
CA VAL A 239 1.27 26.01 -16.67
C VAL A 239 2.30 27.11 -16.45
N ASP A 240 1.84 28.37 -16.49
CA ASP A 240 2.61 29.62 -16.33
C ASP A 240 1.71 30.57 -15.53
N SER A 241 1.73 30.40 -14.21
CA SER A 241 0.75 30.94 -13.26
C SER A 241 0.82 32.46 -13.16
N ASP A 242 2.02 33.03 -13.17
CA ASP A 242 2.20 34.47 -13.17
C ASP A 242 2.16 35.07 -14.58
N ASN A 243 2.33 34.28 -15.65
CA ASN A 243 2.39 34.67 -17.05
C ASN A 243 3.66 35.48 -17.41
N ASP A 244 4.82 35.19 -16.81
CA ASP A 244 6.13 35.77 -17.15
C ASP A 244 6.82 35.04 -18.33
N GLY A 245 6.38 33.81 -18.62
CA GLY A 245 6.85 32.96 -19.70
C GLY A 245 7.86 31.88 -19.30
N LEU A 246 8.17 31.75 -18.01
CA LEU A 246 8.60 30.51 -17.38
C LEU A 246 7.34 29.66 -17.13
N SER A 247 7.55 28.36 -16.93
CA SER A 247 6.45 27.47 -16.54
C SER A 247 6.62 27.15 -15.08
N ASP A 248 5.55 26.92 -14.33
CA ASP A 248 5.60 26.64 -12.90
C ASP A 248 6.56 25.48 -12.59
N TYR A 249 6.53 24.40 -13.41
CA TYR A 249 7.50 23.30 -13.31
C TYR A 249 8.96 23.76 -13.32
N ARG A 250 9.27 24.75 -14.15
CA ARG A 250 10.63 25.26 -14.34
C ARG A 250 11.06 26.12 -13.16
N GLU A 251 10.13 26.82 -12.55
CA GLU A 251 10.34 27.75 -11.42
C GLU A 251 10.46 26.99 -10.09
N ILE A 252 9.87 25.81 -9.99
CA ILE A 252 10.05 24.90 -8.84
C ILE A 252 11.20 23.90 -9.05
N ASP A 253 11.65 23.66 -10.29
CA ASP A 253 12.81 22.81 -10.55
C ASP A 253 14.08 23.44 -9.98
N SER A 254 14.98 22.62 -9.46
CA SER A 254 16.22 23.06 -8.78
C SER A 254 17.18 23.87 -9.68
N ALA A 255 16.86 24.01 -10.97
CA ALA A 255 17.60 24.82 -11.93
C ALA A 255 17.25 26.31 -11.89
N LEU A 256 16.07 26.70 -11.40
CA LEU A 256 15.58 28.07 -11.33
C LEU A 256 14.56 28.21 -10.20
N PRO A 257 14.97 28.34 -8.93
CA PRO A 257 14.05 28.40 -7.79
C PRO A 257 13.38 29.79 -7.66
N THR A 258 12.49 30.13 -8.57
CA THR A 258 11.69 31.37 -8.57
C THR A 258 10.27 31.10 -8.04
N ASP A 259 9.51 32.15 -7.71
CA ASP A 259 8.12 32.03 -7.25
C ASP A 259 7.17 31.96 -8.47
N PRO A 260 6.47 30.84 -8.72
CA PRO A 260 5.57 30.67 -9.87
C PRO A 260 4.41 31.68 -9.95
N PHE A 261 4.17 32.44 -8.88
CA PHE A 261 3.12 33.47 -8.83
C PHE A 261 3.65 34.90 -8.82
N ASP A 262 4.98 35.09 -8.88
CA ASP A 262 5.60 36.40 -8.89
C ASP A 262 6.64 36.54 -10.01
N LYS A 263 6.29 37.41 -10.96
CA LYS A 263 7.09 37.70 -12.17
C LYS A 263 8.49 38.20 -11.91
N ASP A 264 8.78 38.63 -10.69
CA ASP A 264 9.95 39.39 -10.25
C ASP A 264 10.25 38.93 -8.82
N THR A 265 10.77 37.70 -8.71
CA THR A 265 10.92 36.98 -7.44
C THR A 265 11.76 37.75 -6.42
N ASP A 266 12.79 38.45 -6.88
CA ASP A 266 13.68 39.22 -6.01
C ASP A 266 13.27 40.70 -5.85
N GLY A 267 12.30 41.16 -6.64
CA GLY A 267 11.70 42.48 -6.59
C GLY A 267 12.60 43.60 -7.09
N ASP A 268 13.60 43.29 -7.93
CA ASP A 268 14.55 44.27 -8.48
C ASP A 268 14.00 45.04 -9.71
N GLY A 269 12.89 44.54 -10.28
CA GLY A 269 12.17 45.15 -11.39
C GLY A 269 12.47 44.56 -12.77
N TYR A 270 13.24 43.47 -12.85
CA TYR A 270 13.32 42.60 -14.02
C TYR A 270 12.40 41.39 -13.84
N TRP A 271 12.04 40.73 -14.95
CA TRP A 271 11.25 39.50 -14.84
C TRP A 271 12.16 38.30 -14.77
N ASP A 272 11.78 37.29 -13.99
CA ASP A 272 12.55 36.06 -13.79
C ASP A 272 12.91 35.43 -15.14
N LYS A 273 11.95 35.41 -16.07
CA LYS A 273 12.15 34.96 -17.45
C LYS A 273 13.20 35.74 -18.25
N ASP A 274 13.30 37.05 -18.05
CA ASP A 274 14.23 37.94 -18.74
C ASP A 274 15.67 37.78 -18.19
N GLU A 275 15.79 37.56 -16.89
CA GLU A 275 17.05 37.31 -16.19
C GLU A 275 17.62 35.94 -16.53
N PHE A 276 16.76 34.91 -16.51
CA PHE A 276 17.13 33.58 -16.96
C PHE A 276 17.64 33.58 -18.42
N ASP A 277 16.98 34.29 -19.32
CA ASP A 277 17.42 34.40 -20.72
C ASP A 277 18.73 35.19 -20.88
N SER A 278 19.00 36.11 -19.95
CA SER A 278 20.22 36.90 -19.88
C SER A 278 21.37 36.17 -19.18
N GLY A 279 21.05 35.10 -18.44
CA GLY A 279 21.97 34.29 -17.66
C GLY A 279 22.39 34.94 -16.33
N THR A 280 21.55 35.84 -15.80
CA THR A 280 21.66 36.40 -14.45
C THR A 280 20.80 35.59 -13.47
N ASP A 281 21.01 35.77 -12.18
CA ASP A 281 20.31 35.02 -11.11
C ASP A 281 19.01 35.75 -10.70
N PRO A 282 17.82 35.23 -11.08
CA PRO A 282 16.51 35.87 -10.79
C PRO A 282 16.11 35.86 -9.30
N THR A 283 16.99 35.36 -8.43
CA THR A 283 16.78 35.36 -6.97
C THR A 283 17.76 36.29 -6.24
N ASP A 284 18.68 36.93 -6.98
CA ASP A 284 19.67 37.86 -6.44
C ASP A 284 19.40 39.29 -6.95
N PRO A 285 18.81 40.18 -6.12
CA PRO A 285 18.40 41.52 -6.54
C PRO A 285 19.56 42.46 -6.89
N ASP A 286 20.81 42.00 -6.77
CA ASP A 286 22.02 42.70 -7.21
C ASP A 286 22.59 42.14 -8.55
N ASP A 287 22.10 41.02 -9.10
CA ASP A 287 22.57 40.38 -10.33
C ASP A 287 21.50 40.44 -11.45
N HIS A 288 21.53 41.52 -12.22
CA HIS A 288 20.51 41.79 -13.24
C HIS A 288 21.12 42.14 -14.62
N PRO A 289 20.33 42.13 -15.73
CA PRO A 289 20.78 42.38 -17.10
C PRO A 289 21.40 43.77 -17.42
#